data_AF-A0A176RW33-F1
#
_entry.id   AF-A0A176RW33-F1
#
_cell.length_a   1.000
_cell.length_b   1.000
_cell.length_c   1.000
_cell.angle_alpha   90.00
_cell.angle_beta   90.00
_cell.angle_gamma   90.00
#
_symmetry.space_group_name_H-M   'P 1'
#
loop_
_entity.id
_entity.type
_entity.pdbx_description
1 polymer ?
#
loop_
_entity_poly.entity_id
_entity_poly.type
_entity_poly.pdbx_seq_one_letter_code
_entity_poly.pdbx_strand_id
1 'polypeptide(L)'
;MARRTLINVQFISRSHAPRGNETVHFIAKNQRKEIAIKKLAHPKANSLALLAQLDAWMGEITPDVRVTSFLSDEFARLSYKFEVGDELTDEFKPTNVGFGLTYVLPVVTAVLFASPGDL
;
A
#
# COMPACT_ATOMS: atom_id res chain seq x y z
N MET A 1 -9.21 5.08 -29.80
CA MET A 1 -9.61 5.14 -28.38
C MET A 1 -8.94 3.97 -27.69
N ALA A 2 -7.85 4.20 -26.96
CA ALA A 2 -7.05 3.14 -26.32
C ALA A 2 -7.82 2.52 -25.15
N ARG A 3 -7.78 1.19 -24.98
CA ARG A 3 -8.45 0.52 -23.86
C ARG A 3 -7.51 0.55 -22.66
N ARG A 4 -7.89 1.27 -21.60
CA ARG A 4 -7.18 1.19 -20.32
C ARG A 4 -7.62 -0.07 -19.57
N THR A 5 -6.66 -0.90 -19.19
CA THR A 5 -6.94 -2.09 -18.37
C THR A 5 -6.71 -1.75 -16.90
N LEU A 6 -7.73 -1.99 -16.08
CA LEU A 6 -7.65 -1.82 -14.63
C LEU A 6 -7.31 -3.14 -13.97
N ILE A 7 -6.13 -3.22 -13.34
CA ILE A 7 -5.73 -4.39 -12.54
C ILE A 7 -5.98 -4.06 -11.06
N ASN A 8 -6.65 -4.94 -10.34
CA ASN A 8 -6.91 -4.79 -8.91
C ASN A 8 -6.33 -5.98 -8.14
N VAL A 9 -5.24 -5.74 -7.41
CA VAL A 9 -4.58 -6.73 -6.54
C VAL A 9 -5.05 -6.51 -5.12
N GLN A 10 -5.52 -7.57 -4.46
CA GLN A 10 -6.10 -7.50 -3.12
C GLN A 10 -5.35 -8.41 -2.16
N PHE A 11 -4.93 -7.87 -1.04
CA PHE A 11 -4.36 -8.62 0.08
C PHE A 11 -5.38 -8.66 1.20
N ILE A 12 -5.72 -9.86 1.66
CA ILE A 12 -6.71 -10.07 2.70
C ILE A 12 -6.04 -10.76 3.89
N SER A 13 -6.11 -10.12 5.06
CA SER A 13 -5.66 -10.67 6.33
C SER A 13 -6.87 -10.98 7.19
N ARG A 14 -7.07 -12.24 7.55
CA ARG A 14 -8.07 -12.63 8.55
C ARG A 14 -7.47 -12.44 9.94
N SER A 15 -8.30 -12.19 10.93
CA SER A 15 -7.89 -11.97 12.34
C SER A 15 -7.05 -13.09 12.97
N HIS A 16 -6.96 -14.26 12.33
CA HIS A 16 -6.16 -15.42 12.76
C HIS A 16 -5.05 -15.83 11.76
N ALA A 17 -4.70 -14.98 10.79
CA ALA A 17 -3.72 -15.31 9.76
C ALA A 17 -2.29 -15.38 10.35
N PRO A 18 -1.45 -16.37 9.97
CA PRO A 18 -0.07 -16.45 10.42
C PRO A 18 0.74 -15.23 9.93
N ARG A 19 1.75 -14.86 10.72
CA ARG A 19 2.62 -13.66 10.74
C ARG A 19 2.93 -12.91 9.42
N GLY A 20 2.75 -13.51 8.24
CA GLY A 20 2.99 -12.88 6.94
C GLY A 20 1.99 -11.78 6.54
N ASN A 21 0.80 -11.72 7.16
CA ASN A 21 -0.26 -10.75 6.82
C ASN A 21 -0.55 -9.72 7.93
N GLU A 22 0.34 -9.58 8.92
CA GLU A 22 0.17 -8.61 10.02
C GLU A 22 0.19 -7.17 9.52
N THR A 23 1.01 -6.87 8.51
CA THR A 23 1.11 -5.53 7.92
C THR A 23 -0.24 -5.02 7.40
N VAL A 24 -1.02 -5.87 6.71
CA VAL A 24 -2.34 -5.47 6.18
C VAL A 24 -3.30 -5.13 7.31
N HIS A 25 -3.33 -5.96 8.35
CA HIS A 25 -4.17 -5.72 9.52
C HIS A 25 -3.74 -4.46 10.28
N PHE A 26 -2.43 -4.29 10.44
CA PHE A 26 -1.84 -3.12 11.07
C PHE A 26 -2.18 -1.83 10.32
N ILE A 27 -2.00 -1.79 8.99
CA ILE A 27 -2.34 -0.62 8.18
C ILE A 27 -3.83 -0.33 8.32
N ALA A 28 -4.70 -1.33 8.14
CA ALA A 28 -6.14 -1.13 8.20
C ALA A 28 -6.60 -0.58 9.58
N LYS A 29 -5.97 -1.03 10.68
CA LYS A 29 -6.20 -0.54 12.04
C LYS A 29 -5.66 0.88 12.28
N ASN A 30 -4.52 1.22 11.69
CA ASN A 30 -3.83 2.49 11.93
C ASN A 30 -3.98 3.49 10.76
N GLN A 31 -4.80 3.20 9.75
CA GLN A 31 -4.90 3.96 8.49
C GLN A 31 -5.16 5.47 8.66
N ARG A 32 -5.84 5.86 9.76
CA ARG A 32 -6.16 7.26 10.08
C ARG A 32 -5.19 7.92 11.06
N LYS A 33 -4.24 7.17 11.64
CA LYS A 33 -3.24 7.74 12.55
C LYS A 33 -2.23 8.53 11.73
N GLU A 34 -1.79 9.67 12.27
CA GLU A 34 -0.75 10.47 11.64
C GLU A 34 0.63 9.81 11.82
N ILE A 35 1.50 9.98 10.82
CA ILE A 35 2.90 9.60 10.95
C ILE A 35 3.59 10.45 12.01
N ALA A 36 4.45 9.84 12.83
CA ALA A 36 5.13 10.53 13.92
C ALA A 36 6.19 11.52 13.39
N ILE A 37 6.94 11.12 12.36
CA ILE A 37 8.03 11.90 11.79
C ILE A 37 7.52 12.69 10.57
N LYS A 38 7.08 13.93 10.79
CA LYS A 38 6.54 14.81 9.73
C LYS A 38 7.52 15.08 8.57
N LYS A 39 8.83 14.94 8.80
CA LYS A 39 9.84 15.06 7.74
C LYS A 39 9.77 13.95 6.68
N LEU A 40 9.15 12.82 7.00
CA LEU A 40 8.91 11.71 6.07
C LEU A 40 7.60 11.88 5.29
N ALA A 41 6.86 12.97 5.52
CA ALA A 41 5.63 13.23 4.79
C ALA A 41 5.91 13.43 3.30
N HIS A 42 5.22 12.66 2.47
CA HIS A 42 5.32 12.79 1.04
C HIS A 42 4.72 14.14 0.57
N PRO A 43 5.40 14.92 -0.28
CA PRO A 43 4.93 16.26 -0.69
C PRO A 43 3.57 16.29 -1.39
N LYS A 44 3.22 15.20 -2.09
CA LYS A 44 1.94 15.03 -2.80
C LYS A 44 0.85 14.34 -1.98
N ALA A 45 1.12 13.97 -0.72
CA ALA A 45 0.11 13.33 0.12
C ALA A 45 -0.93 14.35 0.58
N ASN A 46 -2.21 13.95 0.56
CA ASN A 46 -3.32 14.83 0.93
C ASN A 46 -3.46 15.04 2.45
N SER A 47 -2.81 14.19 3.27
CA SER A 47 -2.81 14.31 4.73
C SER A 47 -1.62 13.54 5.34
N LEU A 48 -1.36 13.77 6.63
CA LEU A 48 -0.34 13.02 7.40
C LEU A 48 -0.81 11.62 7.82
N ALA A 49 -2.05 11.24 7.50
CA ALA A 49 -2.58 9.92 7.86
C ALA A 49 -1.78 8.82 7.16
N LEU A 50 -1.52 7.72 7.88
CA LEU A 50 -0.71 6.60 7.41
C LEU A 50 -1.14 6.12 6.02
N LEU A 51 -2.44 5.95 5.77
CA LEU A 51 -2.92 5.50 4.47
C LEU A 51 -2.66 6.51 3.34
N ALA A 52 -2.82 7.80 3.60
CA ALA A 52 -2.55 8.83 2.60
C ALA A 52 -1.06 8.91 2.26
N GLN A 53 -0.20 8.70 3.26
CA GLN A 53 1.25 8.63 3.09
C GLN A 53 1.66 7.37 2.32
N LEU A 54 1.07 6.22 2.65
CA LEU A 54 1.28 4.97 1.92
C LEU A 54 0.82 5.08 0.46
N ASP A 55 -0.36 5.63 0.18
CA ASP A 55 -0.83 5.84 -1.20
C ASP A 55 0.17 6.69 -2.00
N ALA A 56 0.67 7.77 -1.41
CA ALA A 56 1.59 8.68 -2.08
C ALA A 56 2.98 8.07 -2.32
N TRP A 57 3.58 7.42 -1.31
CA TRP A 57 4.89 6.76 -1.44
C TRP A 57 4.84 5.55 -2.37
N MET A 58 3.80 4.72 -2.27
CA MET A 58 3.65 3.58 -3.16
C MET A 58 3.38 4.02 -4.61
N GLY A 59 2.66 5.14 -4.81
CA GLY A 59 2.48 5.80 -6.10
C GLY A 59 3.77 6.36 -6.71
N GLU A 60 4.75 6.73 -5.90
CA GLU A 60 6.08 7.15 -6.38
C GLU A 60 6.94 5.96 -6.80
N ILE A 61 6.88 4.85 -6.04
CA ILE A 61 7.63 3.62 -6.33
C ILE A 61 7.04 2.87 -7.54
N THR A 62 5.73 2.89 -7.70
CA THR A 62 5.03 2.26 -8.82
C THR A 62 4.05 3.26 -9.42
N PRO A 63 4.36 3.84 -10.59
CA PRO A 63 3.47 4.75 -11.28
C PRO A 63 2.07 4.15 -11.46
N ASP A 64 1.06 5.01 -11.38
CA ASP A 64 -0.35 4.67 -11.57
C ASP A 64 -0.94 3.63 -10.59
N VAL A 65 -0.29 3.42 -9.43
CA VAL A 65 -0.89 2.65 -8.34
C VAL A 65 -1.73 3.53 -7.39
N ARG A 66 -2.88 2.99 -6.98
CA ARG A 66 -3.70 3.52 -5.88
C ARG A 66 -3.87 2.49 -4.78
N VAL A 67 -3.61 2.89 -3.54
CA VAL A 67 -3.69 2.06 -2.34
C VAL A 67 -4.95 2.41 -1.57
N THR A 68 -5.80 1.42 -1.32
CA THR A 68 -6.96 1.57 -0.43
C THR A 68 -6.97 0.48 0.63
N SER A 69 -7.35 0.84 1.86
CA SER A 69 -7.51 -0.13 2.96
C SER A 69 -8.95 -0.19 3.46
N PHE A 70 -9.35 -1.37 3.91
CA PHE A 70 -10.63 -1.65 4.53
C PHE A 70 -10.41 -2.53 5.76
N LEU A 71 -11.16 -2.26 6.83
CA LEU A 71 -11.14 -3.04 8.06
C LEU A 71 -12.58 -3.44 8.40
N SER A 72 -12.80 -4.72 8.64
CA SER A 72 -13.99 -5.27 9.30
C SER A 72 -13.59 -6.06 10.54
N ASP A 73 -14.58 -6.50 11.32
CA ASP A 73 -14.36 -7.33 12.52
C ASP A 73 -13.75 -8.70 12.17
N GLU A 74 -13.98 -9.18 10.95
CA GLU A 74 -13.50 -10.51 10.51
C GLU A 74 -12.19 -10.46 9.74
N PHE A 75 -11.94 -9.38 8.99
CA PHE A 75 -10.75 -9.27 8.15
C PHE A 75 -10.32 -7.82 7.87
N ALA A 76 -9.03 -7.66 7.60
CA ALA A 76 -8.47 -6.48 6.99
C ALA A 76 -8.18 -6.75 5.52
N ARG A 77 -8.37 -5.75 4.68
CA ARG A 77 -8.08 -5.82 3.25
C ARG A 77 -7.31 -4.60 2.81
N LEU A 78 -6.23 -4.81 2.08
CA LEU A 78 -5.55 -3.79 1.30
C LEU A 78 -5.78 -4.05 -0.18
N SER A 79 -5.95 -3.00 -0.98
CA SER A 79 -6.16 -3.12 -2.42
C SER A 79 -5.26 -2.14 -3.15
N TYR A 80 -4.59 -2.66 -4.17
CA TYR A 80 -3.81 -1.88 -5.12
C TYR A 80 -4.54 -1.89 -6.45
N LYS A 81 -4.80 -0.70 -6.99
CA LYS A 81 -5.37 -0.54 -8.33
C LYS A 81 -4.30 0.04 -9.24
N PHE A 82 -4.08 -0.59 -10.39
CA PHE A 82 -3.16 -0.13 -11.43
C PHE A 82 -3.95 0.23 -12.66
N GLU A 83 -3.69 1.40 -13.23
CA GLU A 83 -4.07 1.72 -14.60
C GLU A 83 -2.93 1.34 -15.53
N VAL A 84 -3.15 0.35 -16.39
CA VAL A 84 -2.15 -0.08 -17.39
C VAL A 84 -2.69 0.20 -18.79
N GLY A 85 -1.85 0.76 -19.66
CA GLY A 85 -2.15 0.91 -21.08
C GLY A 85 -2.23 -0.45 -21.81
N ASP A 86 -2.49 -0.43 -23.11
CA ASP A 86 -2.56 -1.66 -23.93
C ASP A 86 -1.22 -2.42 -24.00
N GLU A 87 -0.10 -1.79 -23.62
CA GLU A 87 1.22 -2.43 -23.53
C GLU A 87 1.48 -2.97 -22.11
N LEU A 88 0.99 -4.18 -21.83
CA LEU A 88 1.59 -5.00 -20.77
C LEU A 88 2.97 -5.44 -21.24
N THR A 89 4.01 -4.68 -20.89
CA THR A 89 5.39 -5.15 -21.02
C THR A 89 5.60 -6.36 -20.11
N ASP A 90 6.57 -7.23 -20.41
CA ASP A 90 6.91 -8.37 -19.53
C ASP A 90 7.28 -7.92 -18.10
N GLU A 91 7.69 -6.66 -17.96
CA GLU A 91 8.02 -5.99 -16.70
C GLU A 91 6.76 -5.68 -15.86
N PHE A 92 5.63 -5.36 -16.50
CA PHE A 92 4.38 -4.92 -15.85
C PHE A 92 3.31 -6.02 -15.74
N LYS A 93 3.72 -7.29 -15.59
CA LYS A 93 2.77 -8.38 -15.30
C LYS A 93 2.21 -8.22 -13.88
N PRO A 94 0.90 -8.39 -13.66
CA PRO A 94 0.26 -8.32 -12.34
C PRO A 94 0.95 -9.22 -11.29
N THR A 95 1.51 -10.35 -11.72
CA THR A 95 2.30 -11.25 -10.88
C THR A 95 3.58 -10.57 -10.37
N ASN A 96 4.35 -9.93 -11.25
CA ASN A 96 5.63 -9.29 -10.92
C ASN A 96 5.42 -8.09 -9.97
N VAL A 97 4.35 -7.33 -10.20
CA VAL A 97 3.97 -6.18 -9.38
C VAL A 97 3.41 -6.63 -8.02
N GLY A 98 2.56 -7.66 -8.00
CA GLY A 98 2.03 -8.24 -6.76
C GLY A 98 3.13 -8.77 -5.83
N PHE A 99 4.18 -9.38 -6.37
CA PHE A 99 5.33 -9.82 -5.57
C PHE A 99 6.15 -8.66 -5.03
N GLY A 100 6.55 -7.69 -5.86
CA GLY A 100 7.37 -6.56 -5.42
C GLY A 100 6.70 -5.73 -4.32
N LEU A 101 5.41 -5.43 -4.48
CA LEU A 101 4.66 -4.65 -3.50
C LEU A 101 4.46 -5.36 -2.16
N THR A 102 4.43 -6.70 -2.16
CA THR A 102 4.33 -7.48 -0.92
C THR A 102 5.57 -7.32 -0.05
N TYR A 103 6.75 -7.09 -0.65
CA TYR A 103 8.00 -6.86 0.08
C TYR A 103 8.22 -5.39 0.45
N VAL A 104 7.81 -4.46 -0.41
CA VAL A 104 8.01 -3.03 -0.19
C VAL A 104 7.06 -2.49 0.88
N LEU A 105 5.80 -2.94 0.88
CA LEU A 105 4.78 -2.43 1.78
C LEU A 105 5.14 -2.52 3.28
N PRO A 106 5.60 -3.66 3.83
CA PRO A 106 5.99 -3.74 5.23
C PRO A 106 7.14 -2.79 5.59
N VAL A 107 8.11 -2.62 4.69
CA VAL A 107 9.27 -1.75 4.91
C VAL A 107 8.83 -0.29 4.95
N VAL A 108 8.06 0.17 3.97
CA VAL A 108 7.55 1.55 3.93
C VAL A 108 6.63 1.81 5.13
N THR A 109 5.79 0.84 5.50
CA THR A 109 4.91 0.95 6.68
C THR A 109 5.71 1.10 7.97
N ALA A 110 6.76 0.31 8.15
CA ALA A 110 7.62 0.39 9.33
C ALA A 110 8.30 1.76 9.43
N VAL A 111 8.85 2.26 8.32
CA VAL A 111 9.52 3.58 8.29
C VAL A 111 8.53 4.73 8.58
N LEU A 112 7.33 4.69 8.00
CA LEU A 112 6.32 5.73 8.20
C LEU A 112 5.71 5.72 9.60
N PHE A 113 5.67 4.56 10.24
CA PHE A 113 5.10 4.41 11.58
C PHE A 113 6.16 4.45 12.71
N ALA A 114 7.45 4.47 12.35
CA ALA A 114 8.53 4.59 13.32
C ALA A 114 8.48 5.93 14.06
N SER A 115 8.83 5.88 15.35
CA SER A 115 9.10 7.04 16.18
C SER A 115 10.60 7.35 16.19
N PRO A 116 11.01 8.59 16.52
CA PRO A 116 12.42 8.91 16.69
C PRO A 116 13.09 7.97 17.72
N GLY A 117 14.07 7.19 17.27
CA GLY A 117 14.80 6.21 18.11
C GLY A 117 14.36 4.74 17.95
N ASP A 118 13.39 4.44 17.08
CA ASP A 118 12.89 3.06 16.86
C ASP A 118 13.75 2.23 15.88
N LEU A 119 14.70 2.85 15.20
CA LEU A 119 15.59 2.24 14.19
C LEU A 119 17.06 2.29 14.61
#